data_AF-A0A4V3CXV5-F1
#
_entry.id   AF-A0A4V3CXV5-F1
#
_cell.length_a   1.000
_cell.length_b   1.000
_cell.length_c   1.000
_cell.angle_alpha   90.00
_cell.angle_beta   90.00
_cell.angle_gamma   90.00
#
_symmetry.space_group_name_H-M   'P 1'
#
loop_
_entity.id
_entity.type
_entity.pdbx_description
1 polymer ?
#
loop_
_entity_poly.entity_id
_entity_poly.type
_entity_poly.pdbx_seq_one_letter_code
_entity_poly.pdbx_strand_id
1 'polypeptide(L)'
;MRAVVVPSTCTQLESTQTLRSGAGVRDNGGVTEQQEVVTYDGLPASAGGAHSLRTRHPRKAYESVQVFLDATAVTVGAPEISFQLGAGGPPDTVEYFEAFATAQLGGPQHRQRTHTQWRVLPEHVEATLDALSGAGSGAVTGYGHPLAALVWNAPVALIDPATGATREGIDADAFGRFAVDGYGRLLGASGVRATFGTTASSLSLWLAFPTGDRLHDAAAHVQRHLPFRLSNKHWRRWRATKDGQSYRPTKITSPLAS
;
A
#
# COMPACT_ATOMS: atom_id res chain seq x y z
N MET A 1 27.24 -5.38 47.43
CA MET A 1 28.65 -5.49 46.97
C MET A 1 28.61 -5.27 45.46
N ARG A 2 29.12 -4.22 44.81
CA ARG A 2 29.90 -3.03 45.15
C ARG A 2 29.42 -1.93 44.17
N ALA A 3 29.18 -0.72 44.66
CA ALA A 3 28.93 0.47 43.84
C ALA A 3 30.27 1.15 43.51
N VAL A 4 30.40 1.76 42.31
CA VAL A 4 31.46 2.73 41.95
C VAL A 4 30.80 3.72 40.97
N VAL A 5 30.30 4.87 41.46
CA VAL A 5 30.96 6.18 41.65
C VAL A 5 31.32 6.88 40.33
N VAL A 6 30.59 7.96 40.09
CA VAL A 6 30.78 9.03 39.09
C VAL A 6 31.89 9.98 39.55
N PRO A 7 32.52 10.73 38.63
CA PRO A 7 32.85 12.12 38.94
C PRO A 7 32.25 13.09 37.91
N SER A 8 31.52 14.05 38.47
CA SER A 8 31.11 15.31 37.86
C SER A 8 32.32 16.21 37.64
N THR A 9 32.36 16.92 36.53
CA THR A 9 33.12 18.17 36.40
C THR A 9 32.23 19.25 35.79
N CYS A 10 32.01 20.27 36.62
CA CYS A 10 31.45 21.56 36.32
C CYS A 10 32.55 22.45 35.73
N THR A 11 32.31 23.16 34.61
CA THR A 11 32.98 24.45 34.33
C THR A 11 32.15 25.29 33.34
N GLN A 12 31.59 26.36 33.90
CA GLN A 12 31.38 27.74 33.45
C GLN A 12 30.98 28.15 32.02
N LEU A 13 30.01 29.08 32.06
CA LEU A 13 29.60 30.08 31.07
C LEU A 13 30.74 31.02 30.68
N GLU A 14 30.84 31.34 29.38
CA GLU A 14 31.29 32.65 28.92
C GLU A 14 30.34 33.19 27.85
N SER A 15 29.86 34.41 28.11
CA SER A 15 29.08 35.25 27.21
C SER A 15 30.03 36.15 26.43
N THR A 16 29.86 36.22 25.11
CA THR A 16 30.40 37.33 24.32
C THR A 16 29.36 37.80 23.32
N GLN A 17 28.74 38.93 23.64
CA GLN A 17 28.02 39.80 22.69
C GLN A 17 29.07 40.53 21.85
N THR A 18 28.92 40.56 20.52
CA THR A 18 29.42 41.69 19.71
C THR A 18 28.56 41.88 18.46
N LEU A 19 28.00 43.09 18.35
CA LEU A 19 27.29 43.65 17.20
C LEU A 19 28.15 43.69 15.92
N ARG A 20 27.53 43.52 14.75
CA ARG A 20 27.44 44.56 13.69
C ARG A 20 26.83 44.02 12.38
N SER A 21 25.77 44.70 11.95
CA SER A 21 25.47 45.21 10.60
C SER A 21 26.09 44.50 9.39
N GLY A 22 25.24 44.08 8.45
CA GLY A 22 25.69 43.87 7.07
C GLY A 22 24.70 43.15 6.17
N ALA A 23 24.00 43.94 5.35
CA ALA A 23 23.54 43.62 4.00
C ALA A 23 22.60 42.41 3.80
N GLY A 24 21.39 42.74 3.34
CA GLY A 24 20.48 41.79 2.74
C GLY A 24 21.13 41.01 1.60
N VAL A 25 21.30 39.72 1.81
CA VAL A 25 21.42 38.76 0.72
C VAL A 25 19.99 38.41 0.32
N ARG A 26 19.54 39.01 -0.78
CA ARG A 26 18.44 38.44 -1.55
C ARG A 26 18.98 37.15 -2.13
N ASP A 27 18.55 36.03 -1.57
CA ASP A 27 18.74 34.72 -2.16
C ASP A 27 17.94 34.67 -3.47
N ASN A 28 18.63 34.96 -4.57
CA ASN A 28 18.10 34.87 -5.91
C ASN A 28 18.18 33.40 -6.34
N GLY A 29 17.04 32.73 -6.31
CA GLY A 29 16.74 31.69 -7.30
C GLY A 29 17.49 30.39 -7.13
N GLY A 30 17.39 29.76 -5.95
CA GLY A 30 17.22 28.32 -5.95
C GLY A 30 15.91 28.02 -6.67
N VAL A 31 15.98 27.55 -7.93
CA VAL A 31 14.86 26.80 -8.49
C VAL A 31 14.72 25.61 -7.57
N THR A 32 13.86 25.70 -6.56
CA THR A 32 13.32 24.53 -5.89
C THR A 32 12.70 23.74 -7.02
N GLU A 33 13.40 22.68 -7.47
CA GLU A 33 12.83 21.72 -8.39
C GLU A 33 11.44 21.41 -7.84
N GLN A 34 10.40 21.79 -8.58
CA GLN A 34 9.04 21.62 -8.11
C GLN A 34 8.89 20.13 -7.84
N GLN A 35 8.57 19.80 -6.59
CA GLN A 35 8.43 18.42 -6.22
C GLN A 35 7.23 17.84 -6.97
N GLU A 36 7.50 16.86 -7.84
CA GLU A 36 6.49 16.20 -8.66
C GLU A 36 6.53 14.69 -8.46
N VAL A 37 5.37 14.05 -8.57
CA VAL A 37 5.24 12.59 -8.57
C VAL A 37 4.10 12.18 -9.48
N VAL A 38 4.22 11.00 -10.08
CA VAL A 38 3.12 10.39 -10.84
C VAL A 38 2.51 9.29 -10.01
N THR A 39 1.18 9.25 -9.91
CA THR A 39 0.46 8.20 -9.21
C THR A 39 -0.37 7.36 -10.18
N TYR A 40 -0.38 6.05 -9.97
CA TYR A 40 -1.37 5.15 -10.54
C TYR A 40 -2.37 4.71 -9.46
N ASP A 41 -3.64 4.95 -9.71
CA ASP A 41 -4.73 4.64 -8.78
C ASP A 41 -5.70 3.57 -9.31
N GLY A 42 -5.29 2.30 -9.15
CA GLY A 42 -6.12 1.13 -9.43
C GLY A 42 -7.11 0.83 -8.31
N LEU A 43 -8.00 1.79 -8.03
CA LEU A 43 -8.91 1.88 -6.89
C LEU A 43 -9.62 0.57 -6.43
N PRO A 44 -10.03 0.51 -5.14
CA PRO A 44 -10.74 -0.63 -4.54
C PRO A 44 -12.16 -0.88 -5.10
N ALA A 45 -12.65 -2.10 -4.83
CA ALA A 45 -13.86 -2.70 -5.38
C ALA A 45 -15.16 -1.87 -5.23
N SER A 46 -15.23 -0.93 -4.28
CA SER A 46 -16.40 -0.05 -4.10
C SER A 46 -16.64 0.93 -5.27
N ALA A 47 -15.66 1.08 -6.18
CA ALA A 47 -15.80 1.86 -7.41
C ALA A 47 -15.59 1.04 -8.71
N GLY A 48 -15.63 -0.30 -8.63
CA GLY A 48 -15.45 -1.19 -9.79
C GLY A 48 -14.03 -1.21 -10.39
N GLY A 49 -13.02 -0.74 -9.66
CA GLY A 49 -11.66 -0.51 -10.18
C GLY A 49 -10.58 -1.54 -9.83
N ALA A 50 -10.90 -2.53 -8.98
CA ALA A 50 -9.94 -3.56 -8.63
C ALA A 50 -9.69 -4.48 -9.82
N HIS A 51 -8.43 -4.78 -10.12
CA HIS A 51 -8.09 -5.64 -11.24
C HIS A 51 -8.38 -7.07 -10.86
N SER A 52 -9.33 -7.70 -11.56
CA SER A 52 -9.57 -9.13 -11.41
C SER A 52 -8.29 -9.88 -11.76
N LEU A 53 -7.87 -10.80 -10.88
CA LEU A 53 -6.72 -11.67 -11.11
C LEU A 53 -7.06 -12.84 -12.06
N ARG A 54 -8.31 -12.91 -12.55
CA ARG A 54 -8.80 -13.89 -13.56
C ARG A 54 -8.51 -15.36 -13.24
N THR A 55 -8.30 -15.67 -11.96
CA THR A 55 -8.21 -17.03 -11.43
C THR A 55 -9.28 -17.22 -10.36
N ARG A 56 -9.85 -18.42 -10.32
CA ARG A 56 -10.79 -18.85 -9.27
C ARG A 56 -10.09 -19.57 -8.11
N HIS A 57 -8.78 -19.80 -8.23
CA HIS A 57 -7.99 -20.47 -7.19
C HIS A 57 -7.27 -19.43 -6.33
N PRO A 58 -7.67 -19.25 -5.06
CA PRO A 58 -7.13 -18.19 -4.20
C PRO A 58 -5.63 -18.38 -3.92
N ARG A 59 -5.14 -19.63 -3.78
CA ARG A 59 -3.70 -19.90 -3.64
C ARG A 59 -2.89 -19.40 -4.85
N LYS A 60 -3.31 -19.73 -6.07
CA LYS A 60 -2.63 -19.25 -7.30
C LYS A 60 -2.67 -17.71 -7.41
N ALA A 61 -3.77 -17.10 -6.98
CA ALA A 61 -3.88 -15.65 -6.93
C ALA A 61 -2.88 -15.04 -5.94
N TYR A 62 -2.76 -15.64 -4.74
CA TYR A 62 -1.83 -15.23 -3.71
C TYR A 62 -0.37 -15.33 -4.19
N GLU A 63 0.02 -16.48 -4.72
CA GLU A 63 1.35 -16.72 -5.30
C GLU A 63 1.68 -15.69 -6.39
N SER A 64 0.73 -15.39 -7.28
CA SER A 64 0.93 -14.39 -8.32
C SER A 64 1.14 -12.98 -7.77
N VAL A 65 0.47 -12.62 -6.68
CA VAL A 65 0.67 -11.32 -6.01
C VAL A 65 2.01 -11.28 -5.28
N GLN A 66 2.41 -12.37 -4.63
CA GLN A 66 3.73 -12.47 -4.00
C GLN A 66 4.86 -12.28 -5.02
N VAL A 67 4.84 -13.02 -6.12
CA VAL A 67 5.84 -12.91 -7.20
C VAL A 67 5.90 -11.48 -7.76
N PHE A 68 4.75 -10.82 -7.91
CA PHE A 68 4.70 -9.41 -8.31
C PHE A 68 5.39 -8.49 -7.29
N LEU A 69 5.07 -8.64 -6.01
CA LEU A 69 5.63 -7.80 -4.94
C LEU A 69 7.12 -8.02 -4.77
N ASP A 70 7.57 -9.27 -4.71
CA ASP A 70 8.98 -9.64 -4.56
C ASP A 70 9.86 -9.04 -5.69
N ALA A 71 9.30 -8.90 -6.90
CA ALA A 71 10.02 -8.37 -8.05
C ALA A 71 9.99 -6.83 -8.17
N THR A 72 9.06 -6.15 -7.49
CA THR A 72 8.78 -4.72 -7.78
C THR A 72 8.79 -3.82 -6.56
N ALA A 73 8.73 -4.36 -5.36
CA ALA A 73 8.57 -3.56 -4.16
C ALA A 73 9.16 -4.22 -2.91
N VAL A 74 9.43 -3.40 -1.91
CA VAL A 74 9.66 -3.84 -0.53
C VAL A 74 8.47 -3.43 0.33
N THR A 75 8.11 -4.25 1.30
CA THR A 75 7.03 -3.91 2.25
C THR A 75 7.53 -2.85 3.24
N VAL A 76 6.73 -1.81 3.45
CA VAL A 76 7.03 -0.74 4.41
C VAL A 76 6.16 -0.94 5.64
N GLY A 77 6.80 -1.21 6.78
CA GLY A 77 6.11 -1.54 8.02
C GLY A 77 5.51 -2.95 8.01
N ALA A 78 4.57 -3.21 8.92
CA ALA A 78 3.93 -4.52 9.03
C ALA A 78 2.72 -4.61 8.07
N PRO A 79 2.66 -5.62 7.19
CA PRO A 79 1.46 -5.87 6.40
C PRO A 79 0.31 -6.32 7.32
N GLU A 80 -0.91 -5.97 6.95
CA GLU A 80 -2.11 -6.47 7.58
C GLU A 80 -2.70 -7.60 6.73
N ILE A 81 -2.90 -8.75 7.35
CA ILE A 81 -3.57 -9.89 6.73
C ILE A 81 -4.78 -10.24 7.58
N SER A 82 -5.94 -10.39 6.93
CA SER A 82 -7.19 -10.70 7.60
C SER A 82 -8.02 -11.70 6.82
N PHE A 83 -8.82 -12.48 7.53
CA PHE A 83 -9.86 -13.32 6.97
C PHE A 83 -11.20 -12.62 7.15
N GLN A 84 -11.97 -12.48 6.08
CA GLN A 84 -13.29 -11.84 6.11
C GLN A 84 -14.35 -12.86 5.69
N LEU A 85 -15.43 -12.95 6.46
CA LEU A 85 -16.61 -13.75 6.17
C LEU A 85 -17.83 -12.83 6.04
N GLY A 86 -18.41 -12.75 4.84
CA GLY A 86 -19.59 -11.97 4.53
C GLY A 86 -20.87 -12.57 5.10
N ALA A 87 -21.84 -11.70 5.40
CA ALA A 87 -23.17 -12.13 5.82
C ALA A 87 -24.01 -12.66 4.63
N GLY A 88 -24.94 -13.57 4.91
CA GLY A 88 -25.94 -14.03 3.95
C GLY A 88 -25.45 -15.04 2.91
N GLY A 89 -24.45 -15.87 3.24
CA GLY A 89 -24.10 -17.07 2.48
C GLY A 89 -24.92 -18.31 2.87
N PRO A 90 -24.71 -19.46 2.20
CA PRO A 90 -25.33 -20.73 2.59
C PRO A 90 -24.99 -21.09 4.05
N PRO A 91 -25.96 -21.48 4.89
CA PRO A 91 -25.74 -21.71 6.32
C PRO A 91 -24.59 -22.66 6.63
N ASP A 92 -24.56 -23.83 5.99
CA ASP A 92 -23.52 -24.85 6.23
C ASP A 92 -22.12 -24.34 5.87
N THR A 93 -22.00 -23.53 4.82
CA THR A 93 -20.70 -22.94 4.43
C THR A 93 -20.29 -21.80 5.39
N VAL A 94 -21.25 -21.02 5.86
CA VAL A 94 -20.98 -19.99 6.88
C VAL A 94 -20.50 -20.64 8.17
N GLU A 95 -21.20 -21.68 8.65
CA GLU A 95 -20.82 -22.43 9.84
C GLU A 95 -19.43 -23.06 9.70
N TYR A 96 -19.13 -23.66 8.54
CA TYR A 96 -17.80 -24.17 8.23
C TYR A 96 -16.70 -23.11 8.38
N PHE A 97 -16.88 -21.93 7.77
CA PHE A 97 -15.87 -20.87 7.84
C PHE A 97 -15.76 -20.23 9.22
N GLU A 98 -16.87 -20.10 9.96
CA GLU A 98 -16.83 -19.63 11.36
C GLU A 98 -16.12 -20.61 12.28
N ALA A 99 -16.38 -21.91 12.13
CA ALA A 99 -15.71 -22.96 12.87
C ALA A 99 -14.20 -23.00 12.55
N PHE A 100 -13.85 -22.93 11.27
CA PHE A 100 -12.45 -22.80 10.83
C PHE A 100 -11.77 -21.58 11.46
N ALA A 101 -12.37 -20.40 11.33
CA ALA A 101 -11.78 -19.16 11.82
C ALA A 101 -11.62 -19.17 13.35
N THR A 102 -12.61 -19.71 14.07
CA THR A 102 -12.54 -19.84 15.53
C THR A 102 -11.41 -20.79 15.96
N ALA A 103 -11.24 -21.92 15.26
CA ALA A 103 -10.24 -22.92 15.59
C ALA A 103 -8.81 -22.49 15.22
N GLN A 104 -8.63 -21.80 14.09
CA GLN A 104 -7.30 -21.47 13.54
C GLN A 104 -6.86 -20.03 13.82
N LEU A 105 -7.79 -19.09 13.91
CA LEU A 105 -7.51 -17.66 14.01
C LEU A 105 -7.94 -17.05 15.35
N GLY A 106 -8.64 -17.83 16.19
CA GLY A 106 -9.16 -17.40 17.48
C GLY A 106 -10.38 -16.49 17.36
N GLY A 107 -10.43 -15.45 18.19
CA GLY A 107 -11.57 -14.53 18.26
C GLY A 107 -11.61 -13.55 17.07
N PRO A 108 -12.81 -13.12 16.65
CA PRO A 108 -12.94 -12.09 15.62
C PRO A 108 -12.37 -10.76 16.12
N GLN A 109 -11.60 -10.10 15.26
CA GLN A 109 -11.09 -8.76 15.50
C GLN A 109 -12.18 -7.70 15.33
N HIS A 110 -13.11 -7.93 14.39
CA HIS A 110 -14.17 -6.99 14.10
C HIS A 110 -15.45 -7.70 13.63
N ARG A 111 -16.61 -7.15 13.98
CA ARG A 111 -17.92 -7.62 13.53
C ARG A 111 -18.73 -6.43 13.03
N GLN A 112 -19.13 -6.48 11.78
CA GLN A 112 -20.07 -5.54 11.17
C GLN A 112 -21.32 -6.27 10.70
N ARG A 113 -22.37 -5.50 10.38
CA ARG A 113 -23.60 -6.07 9.80
C ARG A 113 -23.35 -6.86 8.51
N THR A 114 -22.33 -6.48 7.74
CA THR A 114 -22.05 -7.07 6.42
C THR A 114 -21.01 -8.18 6.44
N HIS A 115 -20.15 -8.23 7.45
CA HIS A 115 -19.09 -9.23 7.55
C HIS A 115 -18.50 -9.32 8.97
N THR A 116 -17.88 -10.46 9.26
CA THR A 116 -16.99 -10.66 10.40
C THR A 116 -15.54 -10.77 9.90
N GLN A 117 -14.60 -10.21 10.65
CA GLN A 117 -13.17 -10.21 10.31
C GLN A 117 -12.34 -10.80 11.45
N TRP A 118 -11.35 -11.60 11.08
CA TRP A 118 -10.30 -12.14 11.95
C TRP A 118 -8.94 -11.68 11.46
N ARG A 119 -8.01 -11.48 12.39
CA ARG A 119 -6.60 -11.28 12.05
C ARG A 119 -6.01 -12.61 11.62
N VAL A 120 -5.21 -12.61 10.57
CA VAL A 120 -4.45 -13.79 10.12
C VAL A 120 -2.98 -13.51 10.34
N LEU A 121 -2.32 -14.35 11.13
CA LEU A 121 -0.87 -14.31 11.29
C LEU A 121 -0.19 -15.04 10.10
N PRO A 122 1.07 -14.70 9.75
CA PRO A 122 1.75 -15.30 8.60
C PRO A 122 1.71 -16.83 8.55
N GLU A 123 1.86 -17.49 9.71
CA GLU A 123 1.83 -18.95 9.82
C GLU A 123 0.46 -19.59 9.53
N HIS A 124 -0.63 -18.81 9.55
CA HIS A 124 -1.99 -19.28 9.25
C HIS A 124 -2.45 -18.95 7.83
N VAL A 125 -1.61 -18.29 7.02
CA VAL A 125 -1.96 -17.90 5.64
C VAL A 125 -2.26 -19.12 4.78
N GLU A 126 -1.39 -20.12 4.78
CA GLU A 126 -1.57 -21.32 3.96
C GLU A 126 -2.84 -22.10 4.34
N ALA A 127 -3.07 -22.30 5.64
CA ALA A 127 -4.28 -22.96 6.13
C ALA A 127 -5.55 -22.20 5.71
N THR A 128 -5.50 -20.86 5.69
CA THR A 128 -6.62 -20.02 5.24
C THR A 128 -6.86 -20.14 3.74
N LEU A 129 -5.79 -20.16 2.93
CA LEU A 129 -5.88 -20.37 1.48
C LEU A 129 -6.42 -21.78 1.14
N ASP A 130 -6.05 -22.80 1.91
CA ASP A 130 -6.58 -24.15 1.78
C ASP A 130 -8.08 -24.21 2.13
N ALA A 131 -8.50 -23.57 3.23
CA ALA A 131 -9.92 -23.49 3.58
C ALA A 131 -10.75 -22.80 2.50
N LEU A 132 -10.25 -21.68 1.93
CA LEU A 132 -10.90 -20.97 0.83
C LEU A 132 -10.96 -21.79 -0.47
N SER A 133 -10.01 -22.71 -0.67
CA SER A 133 -9.96 -23.61 -1.84
C SER A 133 -10.77 -24.89 -1.63
N GLY A 134 -11.16 -25.21 -0.39
CA GLY A 134 -11.83 -26.43 0.01
C GLY A 134 -13.36 -26.35 0.00
N ALA A 135 -13.98 -26.81 1.08
CA ALA A 135 -15.43 -26.83 1.23
C ALA A 135 -15.99 -25.40 1.17
N GLY A 136 -16.76 -25.09 0.13
CA GLY A 136 -17.25 -23.74 -0.13
C GLY A 136 -16.50 -22.99 -1.23
N SER A 137 -15.58 -23.64 -1.97
CA SER A 137 -15.09 -23.10 -3.24
C SER A 137 -16.30 -22.82 -4.16
N GLY A 138 -16.52 -21.57 -4.56
CA GLY A 138 -17.74 -21.18 -5.28
C GLY A 138 -18.83 -20.50 -4.43
N ALA A 139 -18.71 -20.47 -3.11
CA ALA A 139 -19.72 -19.87 -2.25
C ALA A 139 -19.73 -18.34 -2.35
N VAL A 140 -20.91 -17.77 -2.50
CA VAL A 140 -21.15 -16.32 -2.55
C VAL A 140 -22.11 -15.89 -1.46
N THR A 141 -22.06 -14.60 -1.12
CA THR A 141 -23.13 -13.93 -0.36
C THR A 141 -24.40 -13.81 -1.21
N GLY A 142 -25.52 -13.46 -0.58
CA GLY A 142 -26.78 -13.15 -1.29
C GLY A 142 -26.68 -12.02 -2.32
N TYR A 143 -25.59 -11.22 -2.31
CA TYR A 143 -25.30 -10.18 -3.28
C TYR A 143 -24.31 -10.61 -4.39
N GLY A 144 -23.93 -11.89 -4.43
CA GLY A 144 -23.03 -12.44 -5.46
C GLY A 144 -21.54 -12.14 -5.25
N HIS A 145 -21.16 -11.50 -4.13
CA HIS A 145 -19.75 -11.34 -3.75
C HIS A 145 -19.17 -12.63 -3.15
N PRO A 146 -17.85 -12.87 -3.22
CA PRO A 146 -17.22 -13.99 -2.52
C PRO A 146 -17.67 -14.03 -1.06
N LEU A 147 -18.10 -15.21 -0.59
CA LEU A 147 -18.57 -15.38 0.79
C LEU A 147 -17.45 -15.16 1.80
N ALA A 148 -16.29 -15.74 1.54
CA ALA A 148 -15.12 -15.61 2.39
C ALA A 148 -13.92 -15.16 1.56
N ALA A 149 -12.99 -14.43 2.19
CA ALA A 149 -11.76 -14.01 1.55
C ALA A 149 -10.60 -13.82 2.53
N LEU A 150 -9.39 -14.10 2.06
CA LEU A 150 -8.15 -13.59 2.65
C LEU A 150 -7.87 -12.20 2.06
N VAL A 151 -7.67 -11.20 2.90
CA VAL A 151 -7.35 -9.83 2.49
C VAL A 151 -5.96 -9.50 2.98
N TRP A 152 -5.10 -9.06 2.06
CA TRP A 152 -3.75 -8.60 2.34
C TRP A 152 -3.61 -7.12 1.98
N ASN A 153 -3.42 -6.27 2.99
CA ASN A 153 -3.10 -4.86 2.84
C ASN A 153 -1.62 -4.64 3.18
N ALA A 154 -0.86 -4.04 2.27
CA ALA A 154 0.55 -3.74 2.52
C ALA A 154 0.91 -2.34 2.00
N PRO A 155 1.44 -1.44 2.86
CA PRO A 155 2.23 -0.32 2.40
C PRO A 155 3.51 -0.85 1.76
N VAL A 156 3.91 -0.27 0.63
CA VAL A 156 5.08 -0.72 -0.12
C VAL A 156 5.90 0.46 -0.63
N ALA A 157 7.17 0.23 -0.90
CA ALA A 157 8.03 1.15 -1.64
C ALA A 157 8.50 0.46 -2.92
N LEU A 158 8.30 1.10 -4.07
CA LEU A 158 8.75 0.55 -5.34
C LEU A 158 10.27 0.59 -5.43
N ILE A 159 10.85 -0.49 -5.96
CA ILE A 159 12.29 -0.58 -6.19
C ILE A 159 12.67 0.00 -7.57
N ASP A 160 13.89 0.48 -7.69
CA ASP A 160 14.52 0.72 -8.97
C ASP A 160 15.14 -0.60 -9.47
N PRO A 161 14.69 -1.16 -10.61
CA PRO A 161 15.20 -2.45 -11.09
C PRO A 161 16.69 -2.43 -11.43
N ALA A 162 17.28 -1.26 -11.67
CA ALA A 162 18.71 -1.16 -11.97
C ALA A 162 19.59 -1.32 -10.73
N THR A 163 19.10 -0.90 -9.56
CA THR A 163 19.88 -0.89 -8.31
C THR A 163 19.34 -1.83 -7.23
N GLY A 164 18.10 -2.28 -7.36
CA GLY A 164 17.37 -3.04 -6.33
C GLY A 164 16.96 -2.20 -5.11
N ALA A 165 17.34 -0.93 -5.04
CA ALA A 165 17.03 -0.04 -3.93
C ALA A 165 15.66 0.62 -4.10
N THR A 166 15.06 1.08 -3.00
CA THR A 166 13.87 1.94 -3.05
C THR A 166 14.18 3.27 -3.74
N ARG A 167 13.21 3.80 -4.47
CA ARG A 167 13.39 5.10 -5.17
C ARG A 167 13.46 6.24 -4.17
N GLU A 168 14.58 6.95 -4.15
CA GLU A 168 14.79 8.13 -3.30
C GLU A 168 13.78 9.26 -3.62
N GLY A 169 13.34 9.97 -2.59
CA GLY A 169 12.45 11.13 -2.70
C GLY A 169 11.00 10.82 -3.06
N ILE A 170 10.59 9.54 -3.04
CA ILE A 170 9.22 9.10 -3.32
C ILE A 170 8.69 8.32 -2.11
N ASP A 171 8.25 9.06 -1.10
CA ASP A 171 7.59 8.54 0.10
C ASP A 171 6.63 9.59 0.67
N ALA A 172 5.86 9.26 1.71
CA ALA A 172 4.89 10.19 2.28
C ALA A 172 5.54 11.44 2.88
N ASP A 173 6.70 11.31 3.50
CA ASP A 173 7.32 12.38 4.27
C ASP A 173 7.97 13.41 3.35
N ALA A 174 8.54 12.95 2.23
CA ALA A 174 9.01 13.81 1.15
C ALA A 174 7.90 14.77 0.69
N PHE A 175 6.65 14.33 0.62
CA PHE A 175 5.51 15.13 0.18
C PHE A 175 4.74 15.79 1.34
N GLY A 176 5.38 15.96 2.51
CA GLY A 176 4.76 16.60 3.68
C GLY A 176 3.53 15.85 4.20
N ARG A 177 3.44 14.55 3.91
CA ARG A 177 2.30 13.67 4.24
C ARG A 177 0.97 14.21 3.71
N PHE A 178 1.00 14.81 2.52
CA PHE A 178 -0.19 15.37 1.88
C PHE A 178 -1.23 14.26 1.62
N ALA A 179 -2.44 14.44 2.16
CA ALA A 179 -3.55 13.51 1.94
C ALA A 179 -4.13 13.67 0.54
N VAL A 180 -4.17 12.57 -0.22
CA VAL A 180 -4.69 12.54 -1.59
C VAL A 180 -6.21 12.39 -1.61
N ASP A 181 -6.77 11.66 -0.65
CA ASP A 181 -8.19 11.38 -0.54
C ASP A 181 -8.66 11.27 0.92
N GLY A 182 -9.97 11.08 1.10
CA GLY A 182 -10.58 10.86 2.42
C GLY A 182 -10.38 9.44 2.98
N TYR A 183 -9.61 8.57 2.31
CA TYR A 183 -9.39 7.18 2.69
C TYR A 183 -8.01 6.95 3.32
N GLY A 184 -7.29 8.03 3.64
CA GLY A 184 -6.00 7.99 4.32
C GLY A 184 -4.80 7.75 3.41
N ARG A 185 -4.96 7.82 2.08
CA ARG A 185 -3.82 7.71 1.16
C ARG A 185 -3.02 9.00 1.15
N LEU A 186 -1.70 8.84 1.24
CA LEU A 186 -0.74 9.94 1.23
C LEU A 186 -0.03 9.99 -0.12
N LEU A 187 0.27 11.20 -0.58
CA LEU A 187 1.06 11.42 -1.79
C LEU A 187 2.49 10.91 -1.58
N GLY A 188 3.09 10.31 -2.61
CA GLY A 188 4.42 9.69 -2.51
C GLY A 188 4.43 8.29 -1.88
N ALA A 189 3.44 7.96 -1.04
CA ALA A 189 3.29 6.59 -0.54
C ALA A 189 2.80 5.64 -1.63
N SER A 190 3.21 4.37 -1.57
CA SER A 190 2.60 3.29 -2.36
C SER A 190 1.98 2.24 -1.44
N GLY A 191 1.01 1.50 -1.95
CA GLY A 191 0.32 0.46 -1.23
C GLY A 191 -0.44 -0.47 -2.16
N VAL A 192 -0.62 -1.70 -1.68
CA VAL A 192 -1.39 -2.74 -2.36
C VAL A 192 -2.46 -3.29 -1.44
N ARG A 193 -3.59 -3.65 -2.03
CA ARG A 193 -4.65 -4.41 -1.37
C ARG A 193 -5.05 -5.57 -2.25
N ALA A 194 -4.71 -6.78 -1.83
CA ALA A 194 -5.12 -8.00 -2.50
C ALA A 194 -6.29 -8.66 -1.74
N THR A 195 -7.21 -9.25 -2.47
CA THR A 195 -8.33 -10.01 -1.90
C THR A 195 -8.42 -11.33 -2.63
N PHE A 196 -8.36 -12.43 -1.89
CA PHE A 196 -8.36 -13.80 -2.39
C PHE A 196 -9.62 -14.49 -1.89
N GLY A 197 -10.68 -14.47 -2.68
CA GLY A 197 -12.00 -14.94 -2.27
C GLY A 197 -12.34 -16.34 -2.78
N THR A 198 -13.41 -16.91 -2.20
CA THR A 198 -14.00 -18.21 -2.59
C THR A 198 -14.41 -18.30 -4.06
N THR A 199 -14.72 -17.18 -4.73
CA THR A 199 -15.16 -17.16 -6.14
C THR A 199 -14.36 -16.25 -7.05
N ALA A 200 -13.71 -15.23 -6.48
CA ALA A 200 -12.97 -14.24 -7.24
C ALA A 200 -11.84 -13.67 -6.39
N SER A 201 -10.73 -13.33 -7.07
CA SER A 201 -9.61 -12.61 -6.47
C SER A 201 -9.35 -11.31 -7.22
N SER A 202 -8.89 -10.29 -6.49
CA SER A 202 -8.63 -8.96 -7.03
C SER A 202 -7.40 -8.32 -6.40
N LEU A 203 -6.79 -7.39 -7.14
CA LEU A 203 -5.68 -6.57 -6.68
C LEU A 203 -5.99 -5.09 -6.94
N SER A 204 -5.91 -4.30 -5.88
CA SER A 204 -5.99 -2.84 -5.93
C SER A 204 -4.61 -2.25 -5.64
N LEU A 205 -4.29 -1.20 -6.40
CA LEU A 205 -2.96 -0.61 -6.43
C LEU A 205 -3.07 0.90 -6.20
N TRP A 206 -2.23 1.42 -5.31
CA TRP A 206 -1.91 2.84 -5.20
C TRP A 206 -0.40 2.95 -5.31
N LEU A 207 0.11 3.41 -6.44
CA LEU A 207 1.55 3.39 -6.72
C LEU A 207 2.04 4.79 -7.03
N ALA A 208 3.16 5.19 -6.42
CA ALA A 208 3.87 6.43 -6.68
C ALA A 208 5.13 6.15 -7.51
N PHE A 209 5.27 6.90 -8.61
CA PHE A 209 6.31 6.76 -9.62
C PHE A 209 7.09 8.06 -9.79
N PRO A 210 8.37 7.97 -10.22
CA PRO A 210 9.13 9.16 -10.60
C PRO A 210 8.49 9.86 -11.80
N THR A 211 8.90 11.08 -12.06
CA THR A 211 8.50 11.85 -13.23
C THR A 211 9.61 11.86 -14.30
N GLY A 212 9.39 12.58 -15.40
CA GLY A 212 10.35 12.70 -16.49
C GLY A 212 10.65 11.37 -17.19
N ASP A 213 11.88 11.22 -17.65
CA ASP A 213 12.33 10.08 -18.47
C ASP A 213 12.28 8.75 -17.72
N ARG A 214 12.38 8.78 -16.38
CA ARG A 214 12.34 7.57 -15.54
C ARG A 214 10.93 6.97 -15.40
N LEU A 215 9.88 7.72 -15.75
CA LEU A 215 8.49 7.29 -15.55
C LEU A 215 8.16 6.05 -16.40
N HIS A 216 8.55 6.05 -17.67
CA HIS A 216 8.24 4.94 -18.59
C HIS A 216 8.85 3.64 -18.09
N ASP A 217 10.16 3.64 -17.80
CA ASP A 217 10.88 2.44 -17.35
C ASP A 217 10.35 1.92 -16.01
N ALA A 218 10.04 2.82 -15.08
CA ALA A 218 9.46 2.43 -13.79
C ALA A 218 8.08 1.77 -13.96
N ALA A 219 7.21 2.37 -14.78
CA ALA A 219 5.90 1.80 -15.08
C ALA A 219 6.00 0.48 -15.86
N ALA A 220 6.96 0.37 -16.78
CA ALA A 220 7.17 -0.82 -17.60
C ALA A 220 7.68 -2.00 -16.77
N HIS A 221 8.56 -1.74 -15.80
CA HIS A 221 9.00 -2.73 -14.83
C HIS A 221 7.82 -3.30 -14.04
N VAL A 222 6.99 -2.43 -13.44
CA VAL A 222 5.79 -2.85 -12.72
C VAL A 222 4.85 -3.64 -13.63
N GLN A 223 4.58 -3.15 -14.85
CA GLN A 223 3.70 -3.83 -15.81
C GLN A 223 4.19 -5.23 -16.19
N ARG A 224 5.51 -5.44 -16.29
CA ARG A 224 6.09 -6.75 -16.63
C ARG A 224 5.76 -7.84 -15.61
N HIS A 225 5.64 -7.46 -14.34
CA HIS A 225 5.43 -8.39 -13.23
C HIS A 225 3.97 -8.46 -12.76
N LEU A 226 3.10 -7.55 -13.22
CA LEU A 226 1.68 -7.58 -12.88
C LEU A 226 0.93 -8.69 -13.63
N PRO A 227 -0.02 -9.38 -12.97
CA PRO A 227 -0.88 -10.39 -13.61
C PRO A 227 -1.98 -9.78 -14.51
N PHE A 228 -1.98 -8.47 -14.72
CA PHE A 228 -2.91 -7.75 -15.58
C PHE A 228 -2.27 -6.49 -16.16
N ARG A 229 -2.96 -5.89 -17.14
CA ARG A 229 -2.55 -4.61 -17.72
C ARG A 229 -3.03 -3.44 -16.88
N LEU A 230 -2.12 -2.51 -16.59
CA LEU A 230 -2.45 -1.22 -16.00
C LEU A 230 -3.39 -0.47 -16.94
N SER A 231 -4.43 0.14 -16.39
CA SER A 231 -5.42 0.87 -17.18
C SER A 231 -4.90 2.26 -17.56
N ASN A 232 -5.22 2.69 -18.77
CA ASN A 232 -4.80 4.00 -19.27
C ASN A 232 -5.51 5.18 -18.57
N LYS A 233 -6.47 4.92 -17.67
CA LYS A 233 -7.36 5.96 -17.10
C LYS A 233 -6.95 6.43 -15.70
N HIS A 234 -6.05 5.72 -15.01
CA HIS A 234 -5.77 5.94 -13.58
C HIS A 234 -4.48 6.69 -13.28
N TRP A 235 -3.87 7.32 -14.29
CA TRP A 235 -2.62 8.04 -14.15
C TRP A 235 -2.85 9.52 -13.84
N ARG A 236 -2.20 10.03 -12.80
CA ARG A 236 -2.19 11.44 -12.43
C ARG A 236 -0.77 11.91 -12.14
N ARG A 237 -0.42 13.09 -12.61
CA ARG A 237 0.79 13.82 -12.20
C ARG A 237 0.42 14.85 -11.15
N TRP A 238 1.13 14.84 -10.04
CA TRP A 238 0.97 15.80 -8.94
C TRP A 238 2.13 16.77 -8.96
N ARG A 239 1.83 18.06 -8.77
CA ARG A 239 2.82 19.13 -8.72
C ARG A 239 2.55 20.02 -7.53
N ALA A 240 3.60 20.40 -6.80
CA ALA A 240 3.50 21.40 -5.75
C ALA A 240 2.92 22.71 -6.32
N THR A 241 2.07 23.38 -5.56
CA THR A 241 1.61 24.74 -5.87
C THR A 241 2.73 25.75 -5.65
N LYS A 242 2.56 26.98 -6.19
CA LYS A 242 3.57 28.05 -6.10
C LYS A 242 3.98 28.42 -4.66
N ASP A 243 3.07 28.22 -3.70
CA ASP A 243 3.29 28.43 -2.27
C ASP A 243 3.93 27.22 -1.56
N GLY A 244 4.11 26.10 -2.25
CA GLY A 244 4.65 24.85 -1.71
C GLY A 244 3.76 24.15 -0.67
N GLN A 245 2.54 24.65 -0.42
CA GLN A 245 1.68 24.15 0.66
C GLN A 245 0.68 23.09 0.23
N SER A 246 0.49 22.89 -1.08
CA SER A 246 -0.48 21.94 -1.61
C SER A 246 -0.02 21.31 -2.92
N TYR A 247 -0.74 20.29 -3.39
CA TYR A 247 -0.46 19.62 -4.65
C TYR A 247 -1.66 19.65 -5.58
N ARG A 248 -1.41 19.90 -6.87
CA ARG A 248 -2.44 19.87 -7.91
C ARG A 248 -2.31 18.61 -8.78
N PRO A 249 -3.37 17.78 -8.87
CA PRO A 249 -3.38 16.63 -9.75
C PRO A 249 -3.81 16.99 -11.18
N THR A 250 -3.05 16.53 -12.15
CA THR A 250 -3.38 16.59 -13.58
C THR A 250 -3.45 15.18 -14.13
N LYS A 251 -4.54 14.82 -14.82
CA LYS A 251 -4.63 13.53 -15.51
C LYS A 251 -3.61 13.48 -16.65
N ILE A 252 -2.90 12.37 -16.77
CA ILE A 252 -1.96 12.15 -17.86
C ILE A 252 -2.35 10.91 -18.66
N THR A 253 -1.84 10.81 -19.89
CA THR A 253 -1.88 9.56 -20.66
C THR A 253 -1.02 8.51 -19.96
N SER A 254 -1.37 7.24 -20.15
CA SER A 254 -0.52 6.13 -19.70
C SER A 254 0.91 6.32 -20.19
N PRO A 255 1.92 6.22 -19.32
CA PRO A 255 3.32 6.24 -19.75
C PRO A 255 3.67 4.99 -20.59
N LEU A 256 2.80 3.98 -20.60
CA LEU A 256 2.94 2.75 -21.37
C LEU A 256 2.22 2.79 -22.73
N ALA A 257 1.55 3.90 -23.05
CA ALA A 257 0.97 4.08 -24.36
C ALA A 257 2.10 4.51 -25.33
N SER A 258 2.58 3.54 -26.11
CA SER A 258 3.33 3.77 -27.34
C SER A 258 2.41 3.50 -28.53
#